data_AF-M1AUG3-F1
#
_entry.id   AF-M1AUG3-F1
#
_cell.length_a   1.000
_cell.length_b   1.000
_cell.length_c   1.000
_cell.angle_alpha   90.00
_cell.angle_beta   90.00
_cell.angle_gamma   90.00
#
_symmetry.space_group_name_H-M   'P 1'
#
loop_
_entity.id
_entity.type
_entity.pdbx_description
1 polymer ?
#
loop_
_entity_poly.entity_id
_entity_poly.type
_entity_poly.pdbx_seq_one_letter_code
_entity_poly.pdbx_strand_id
1 'polypeptide(L)'
;MEVSVALGVLVSELSVEPWEGKLITFSNNPTLQIVEGESLISKVEFVRIMEWGMNTDFQKVFDLILKVAVEGSLKEDEMIKKVFVFSDMKFDPASTNP
;
A
#
# COMPACT_ATOMS: atom_id res chain seq x y z
N MET A 1 -12.39 4.44 -8.57
CA MET A 1 -12.15 3.63 -7.36
C MET A 1 -12.20 2.12 -7.62
N GLU A 2 -13.19 1.59 -8.34
CA GLU A 2 -13.29 0.14 -8.60
C GLU A 2 -12.01 -0.53 -9.11
N VAL A 3 -11.39 0.07 -10.12
CA VAL A 3 -10.17 -0.45 -10.73
C VAL A 3 -8.98 -0.40 -9.76
N SER A 4 -8.82 0.67 -8.97
CA SER A 4 -7.71 0.79 -8.02
C SER A 4 -7.85 -0.19 -6.85
N VAL A 5 -9.07 -0.45 -6.38
CA VAL A 5 -9.34 -1.48 -5.36
C VAL A 5 -9.02 -2.87 -5.91
N ALA A 6 -9.53 -3.21 -7.10
CA ALA A 6 -9.30 -4.52 -7.71
C ALA A 6 -7.80 -4.78 -7.97
N LEU A 7 -7.07 -3.78 -8.51
CA LEU A 7 -5.63 -3.89 -8.73
C LEU A 7 -4.85 -3.92 -7.42
N GLY A 8 -5.27 -3.16 -6.40
CA GLY A 8 -4.67 -3.19 -5.07
C GLY A 8 -4.76 -4.58 -4.44
N VAL A 9 -5.97 -5.16 -4.38
CA VAL A 9 -6.18 -6.52 -3.86
C VAL A 9 -5.33 -7.52 -4.66
N LEU A 10 -5.39 -7.49 -6.00
CA LEU A 10 -4.62 -8.41 -6.84
C LEU A 10 -3.11 -8.31 -6.59
N VAL A 11 -2.55 -7.10 -6.56
CA VAL A 11 -1.10 -6.91 -6.33
C VAL A 11 -0.71 -7.37 -4.92
N SER A 12 -1.55 -7.14 -3.92
CA SER A 12 -1.29 -7.61 -2.55
C SER A 12 -1.24 -9.13 -2.46
N GLU A 13 -2.12 -9.85 -3.17
CA GLU A 13 -2.15 -11.31 -3.20
C GLU A 13 -1.02 -11.93 -4.04
N LEU A 14 -0.54 -11.22 -5.06
CA LEU A 14 0.59 -11.67 -5.88
C LEU A 14 1.95 -11.31 -5.25
N SER A 15 1.96 -10.52 -4.19
CA SER A 15 3.17 -10.20 -3.45
C SER A 15 3.61 -11.40 -2.60
N VAL A 16 4.89 -11.48 -2.32
CA VAL A 16 5.48 -12.56 -1.50
C VAL A 16 5.76 -12.05 -0.10
N GLU A 17 5.75 -12.94 0.89
CA GLU A 17 6.22 -12.64 2.24
C GLU A 17 7.58 -11.92 2.20
N PRO A 18 7.78 -10.85 3.01
CA PRO A 18 6.89 -10.33 4.07
C PRO A 18 5.84 -9.33 3.57
N TRP A 19 5.62 -9.17 2.26
CA TRP A 19 4.75 -8.13 1.69
C TRP A 19 3.37 -8.65 1.26
N GLU A 20 3.19 -9.97 1.29
CA GLU A 20 1.93 -10.64 0.95
C GLU A 20 0.75 -10.05 1.74
N GLY A 21 -0.35 -9.78 1.03
CA GLY A 21 -1.60 -9.27 1.60
C GLY A 21 -1.50 -7.86 2.19
N LYS A 22 -0.40 -7.13 2.01
CA LYS A 22 -0.23 -5.80 2.59
C LYS A 22 -0.55 -4.69 1.59
N LEU A 23 -1.17 -3.63 2.08
CA LEU A 23 -1.46 -2.39 1.35
C LEU A 23 -1.10 -1.18 2.20
N ILE A 24 -0.72 -0.08 1.55
CA ILE A 24 -0.47 1.20 2.22
C ILE A 24 -1.62 2.15 1.90
N THR A 25 -2.22 2.78 2.91
CA THR A 25 -3.30 3.75 2.72
C THR A 25 -2.82 4.98 1.96
N PHE A 26 -3.69 5.53 1.11
CA PHE A 26 -3.41 6.74 0.34
C PHE A 26 -3.88 7.97 1.14
N SER A 27 -3.08 8.39 2.12
CA SER A 27 -3.31 9.59 2.94
C SER A 27 -1.99 10.30 3.29
N ASN A 28 -2.08 11.55 3.80
CA ASN A 28 -0.95 12.33 4.31
C ASN A 28 -0.20 11.65 5.47
N ASN A 29 -0.87 10.74 6.17
CA ASN A 29 -0.30 9.91 7.23
C ASN A 29 -0.57 8.45 6.86
N PRO A 30 0.17 7.92 5.88
CA PRO A 30 -0.09 6.58 5.39
C PRO A 30 0.10 5.55 6.50
N THR A 31 -0.64 4.45 6.42
CA THR A 31 -0.56 3.31 7.32
C THR A 31 -0.46 2.02 6.52
N LEU A 32 0.27 1.06 7.04
CA LEU A 32 0.35 -0.29 6.47
C LEU A 32 -0.81 -1.12 7.02
N GLN A 33 -1.64 -1.66 6.14
CA GLN A 33 -2.78 -2.52 6.46
C GLN A 33 -2.54 -3.91 5.89
N ILE A 34 -2.98 -4.93 6.62
CA ILE A 34 -3.05 -6.31 6.13
C ILE A 34 -4.49 -6.54 5.69
N VAL A 35 -4.69 -6.94 4.44
CA VAL A 35 -6.02 -7.18 3.88
C VAL A 35 -6.64 -8.39 4.57
N GLU A 36 -7.76 -8.17 5.24
CA GLU A 36 -8.50 -9.22 5.93
C GLU A 36 -9.70 -9.73 5.10
N GLY A 37 -10.09 -10.98 5.37
CA GLY A 37 -11.26 -11.63 4.77
C GLY A 37 -10.91 -12.84 3.90
N GLU A 38 -11.80 -13.82 3.87
CA GLU A 38 -11.59 -15.09 3.15
C GLU A 38 -12.06 -15.04 1.69
N SER A 39 -13.10 -14.27 1.42
CA SER A 39 -13.70 -14.15 0.09
C SER A 39 -13.21 -12.89 -0.63
N LEU A 40 -13.24 -12.91 -1.97
CA LEU A 40 -12.91 -11.72 -2.76
C LEU A 40 -13.78 -10.53 -2.37
N ILE A 41 -15.08 -10.74 -2.11
CA ILE A 41 -15.98 -9.66 -1.73
C ILE A 41 -15.61 -9.06 -0.36
N SER A 42 -15.25 -9.89 0.64
CA SER A 42 -14.80 -9.38 1.94
C SER A 42 -13.50 -8.59 1.84
N LYS A 43 -12.54 -9.03 1.02
CA LYS A 43 -11.27 -8.31 0.79
C LYS A 43 -11.50 -6.98 0.07
N VAL A 44 -12.35 -6.97 -0.95
CA VAL A 44 -12.73 -5.75 -1.66
C VAL A 44 -13.41 -4.76 -0.71
N GLU A 45 -14.36 -5.21 0.10
CA GLU A 45 -15.02 -4.35 1.07
C GLU A 45 -14.04 -3.82 2.12
N PHE A 46 -13.11 -4.65 2.63
CA PHE A 46 -12.04 -4.20 3.51
C PHE A 46 -11.25 -3.04 2.89
N VAL A 47 -10.78 -3.19 1.66
CA VAL A 47 -9.98 -2.16 0.98
C VAL A 47 -10.81 -0.91 0.65
N ARG A 48 -12.10 -1.06 0.34
CA ARG A 48 -13.00 0.09 0.11
C ARG A 48 -13.15 0.98 1.33
N ILE A 49 -13.25 0.39 2.51
CA ILE A 49 -13.50 1.13 3.76
C ILE A 49 -12.22 1.61 4.44
N MET A 50 -11.04 1.26 3.92
CA MET A 50 -9.76 1.84 4.37
C MET A 50 -9.80 3.36 4.30
N GLU A 51 -8.98 4.04 5.10
CA GLU A 51 -8.90 5.50 5.05
C GLU A 51 -8.21 5.97 3.76
N TRP A 52 -8.91 6.78 2.96
CA TRP A 52 -8.37 7.44 1.78
C TRP A 52 -8.34 8.96 2.04
N GLY A 53 -7.16 9.50 2.35
CA GLY A 53 -6.96 10.92 2.67
C GLY A 53 -6.86 11.85 1.46
N MET A 54 -7.06 11.32 0.23
CA MET A 54 -7.00 12.04 -1.05
C MET A 54 -5.65 12.72 -1.37
N ASN A 55 -4.59 12.34 -0.65
CA ASN A 55 -3.21 12.70 -0.94
C ASN A 55 -2.28 11.62 -0.38
N THR A 56 -0.98 11.74 -0.59
CA THR A 56 -0.01 10.87 0.08
C THR A 56 1.26 11.65 0.41
N ASP A 57 2.09 11.06 1.26
CA ASP A 57 3.43 11.53 1.58
C ASP A 57 4.40 10.37 1.33
N PHE A 58 5.09 10.40 0.19
CA PHE A 58 5.96 9.32 -0.22
C PHE A 58 7.14 9.08 0.73
N GLN A 59 7.63 10.10 1.43
CA GLN A 59 8.69 9.89 2.43
C GLN A 59 8.19 8.96 3.52
N LYS A 60 6.98 9.19 4.04
CA LYS A 60 6.37 8.32 5.05
C LYS A 60 6.06 6.92 4.51
N VAL A 61 5.71 6.80 3.23
CA VAL A 61 5.54 5.48 2.58
C VAL A 61 6.87 4.70 2.60
N PHE A 62 7.98 5.35 2.23
CA PHE A 62 9.29 4.71 2.27
C PHE A 62 9.76 4.42 3.71
N ASP A 63 9.44 5.28 4.67
CA ASP A 63 9.73 5.04 6.09
C ASP A 63 8.97 3.82 6.62
N LEU A 64 7.71 3.61 6.21
CA LEU A 64 6.94 2.40 6.54
C LEU A 64 7.57 1.13 5.94
N ILE A 65 7.97 1.19 4.67
CA ILE A 65 8.67 0.07 4.01
C ILE A 65 9.96 -0.25 4.76
N LEU A 66 10.76 0.77 5.09
CA LEU A 66 12.00 0.60 5.83
C LEU A 66 11.76 0.05 7.24
N LYS A 67 10.69 0.49 7.91
CA LYS A 67 10.30 -0.04 9.21
C LYS A 67 10.04 -1.55 9.15
N VAL A 68 9.26 -2.03 8.18
CA VAL A 68 9.03 -3.47 7.96
C VAL A 68 10.34 -4.19 7.71
N ALA A 69 11.24 -3.60 6.92
CA ALA A 69 12.53 -4.18 6.63
C ALA A 69 13.42 -4.34 7.87
N VAL A 70 13.49 -3.31 8.71
CA VAL A 70 14.27 -3.30 9.94
C VAL A 70 13.68 -4.25 10.98
N GLU A 71 12.37 -4.19 11.22
CA GLU A 71 11.68 -5.05 12.19
C GLU A 71 11.73 -6.53 11.77
N GLY A 72 11.63 -6.80 10.46
CA GLY A 72 11.74 -8.14 9.89
C GLY A 72 13.18 -8.63 9.70
N SER A 73 14.19 -7.80 9.94
CA SER A 73 15.60 -8.10 9.63
C SER A 73 15.80 -8.62 8.19
N LEU A 74 15.13 -7.98 7.24
CA LEU A 74 15.09 -8.44 5.86
C LEU A 74 16.45 -8.35 5.19
N LYS A 75 16.74 -9.35 4.37
CA LYS A 75 17.87 -9.32 3.45
C LYS A 75 17.55 -8.42 2.26
N GLU A 76 18.60 -8.01 1.55
CA GLU A 76 18.48 -7.17 0.37
C GLU A 76 17.58 -7.77 -0.71
N ASP A 77 17.59 -9.10 -0.87
CA ASP A 77 16.77 -9.81 -1.85
C ASP A 77 15.29 -9.91 -1.48
N GLU A 78 14.96 -9.72 -0.19
CA GLU A 78 13.60 -9.69 0.37
C GLU A 78 12.98 -8.29 0.35
N MET A 79 13.77 -7.26 0.02
CA MET A 79 13.28 -5.88 -0.07
C MET A 79 12.28 -5.70 -1.22
N ILE A 80 11.32 -4.79 -1.02
CA ILE A 80 10.38 -4.39 -2.06
C ILE A 80 11.13 -3.80 -3.26
N LYS A 81 10.83 -4.29 -4.47
CA LYS A 81 11.51 -3.86 -5.71
C LYS A 81 10.71 -2.83 -6.51
N LYS A 82 9.39 -2.80 -6.32
CA LYS A 82 8.47 -1.96 -7.07
C LYS A 82 7.31 -1.56 -6.16
N VAL A 83 6.96 -0.28 -6.18
CA VAL A 83 5.78 0.26 -5.51
C VAL A 83 4.78 0.66 -6.60
N PHE A 84 3.56 0.14 -6.52
CA PHE A 84 2.47 0.48 -7.42
C PHE A 84 1.55 1.50 -6.75
N VAL A 85 1.34 2.63 -7.41
CA VAL A 85 0.45 3.70 -6.92
C VAL A 85 -0.66 3.87 -7.94
N PHE A 86 -1.87 3.43 -7.58
CA PHE A 86 -3.06 3.61 -8.42
C PHE A 86 -3.79 4.88 -7.96
N SER A 87 -3.56 5.99 -8.66
CA SER A 87 -4.14 7.28 -8.32
C SER A 87 -4.71 7.98 -9.55
N ASP A 88 -5.81 8.67 -9.37
CA ASP A 88 -6.38 9.62 -10.33
C ASP A 88 -5.91 11.05 -10.08
N MET A 89 -5.00 11.28 -9.11
CA MET A 89 -4.39 12.59 -8.86
C MET A 89 -3.60 13.03 -10.09
N LYS A 90 -4.18 13.98 -10.82
CA LYS A 90 -3.52 14.64 -11.94
C LYS A 90 -2.82 15.89 -11.39
N PHE A 91 -1.48 15.85 -11.37
CA PHE A 91 -0.57 16.99 -11.14
C PHE A 91 -0.51 17.67 -9.76
N ASP A 92 -1.30 17.27 -8.76
CA ASP A 92 -1.10 17.75 -7.38
C ASP A 92 0.06 17.01 -6.68
N PRO A 93 0.82 17.68 -5.79
CA PRO A 93 2.02 17.10 -5.19
C PRO A 93 1.67 15.99 -4.20
N ALA A 94 1.99 14.75 -4.59
CA ALA A 94 1.98 13.56 -3.73
C ALA A 94 3.14 13.52 -2.72
N SER A 95 3.92 14.59 -2.64
CA SER A 95 4.91 14.85 -1.60
C SER A 95 5.07 16.35 -1.46
N THR A 96 5.13 16.85 -0.23
CA THR A 96 5.48 18.25 0.06
C THR A 96 6.97 18.54 -0.12
N ASN A 97 7.81 17.50 -0.24
CA ASN A 97 9.24 17.55 -0.53
C ASN A 97 9.56 16.68 -1.77
N PRO A 98 9.50 17.24 -2.99
CA PRO A 98 9.81 16.52 -4.22
C PRO A 98 11.31 16.31 -4.48
#